data_AF-A0A2P9CRM7-F1
#
_entry.id   AF-A0A2P9CRM7-F1
#
_cell.length_a   1.000
_cell.length_b   1.000
_cell.length_c   1.000
_cell.angle_alpha   90.00
_cell.angle_beta   90.00
_cell.angle_gamma   90.00
#
_symmetry.space_group_name_H-M   'P 1'
#
loop_
_entity.id
_entity.type
_entity.pdbx_description
1 polymer ?
#
loop_
_entity_poly.entity_id
_entity_poly.type
_entity_poly.pdbx_seq_one_letter_code
_entity_poly.pdbx_strand_id
1 'polypeptide(L)'
;MNNHPVINIFLNKYEGLYKNLPNKTHIILLPESQTLLNVNINLEFIKRHIFYKGPSKDIYINLLDECIEIDSKNIYTSYGFEENKICEIIKIETNANYKFFKVIFINEPLTVQDNEENNFFSYYDIGENKEKDNHFYNDSNNYKNDLNIFFNTNIKCKEFFYSQLNEFKHTYIIVKGYENFIGKKILNIVDDTLTYQNNTNQKLNGKDIKLSLIKFTYSSLYKHIWKNLLKNYENIEYKIQQKMAYLRKDISAFLKKVQLENISFFHIKIISFHIKKIEKYHDPINKIHILDNISKIICEVVSAENNNLKEQNIAIYDINSDTLISILVAAISFGEIQNIISHSLHLHMYIDNLSTSEKIDKLSYIFTIFHSAIMYLCDVKNI
;
A
#
# COMPACT_ATOMS: atom_id res chain seq x y z
N MET A 1 -18.82 -3.14 35.17
CA MET A 1 -18.07 -2.25 34.24
C MET A 1 -16.57 -2.14 34.57
N ASN A 2 -16.08 -2.74 35.67
CA ASN A 2 -14.67 -3.13 35.91
C ASN A 2 -14.34 -4.50 35.26
N ASN A 3 -15.07 -4.91 34.22
CA ASN A 3 -15.19 -6.34 33.88
C ASN A 3 -14.50 -6.71 32.56
N HIS A 4 -13.85 -5.76 31.87
CA HIS A 4 -13.10 -6.10 30.66
C HIS A 4 -11.75 -6.71 31.04
N PRO A 5 -11.40 -7.93 30.56
CA PRO A 5 -10.17 -8.62 30.93
C PRO A 5 -8.91 -7.77 30.74
N VAL A 6 -8.81 -7.06 29.61
CA VAL A 6 -7.69 -6.16 29.28
C VAL A 6 -7.55 -5.01 30.28
N ILE A 7 -8.65 -4.35 30.65
CA ILE A 7 -8.62 -3.24 31.63
C ILE A 7 -8.23 -3.77 33.01
N ASN A 8 -8.80 -4.91 33.42
CA ASN A 8 -8.52 -5.48 34.74
C ASN A 8 -7.05 -5.88 34.89
N ILE A 9 -6.47 -6.50 33.86
CA ILE A 9 -5.05 -6.85 33.82
C ILE A 9 -4.19 -5.58 33.76
N PHE A 10 -4.57 -4.59 32.97
CA PHE A 10 -3.82 -3.35 32.86
C PHE A 10 -3.73 -2.59 34.18
N LEU A 11 -4.86 -2.47 34.91
CA LEU A 11 -4.92 -1.74 36.17
C LEU A 11 -4.27 -2.49 37.33
N ASN A 12 -4.37 -3.82 37.39
CA ASN A 12 -3.85 -4.59 38.52
C ASN A 12 -2.41 -5.07 38.32
N LYS A 13 -2.09 -5.62 37.14
CA LYS A 13 -0.78 -6.23 36.86
C LYS A 13 0.24 -5.23 36.32
N TYR A 14 -0.22 -4.25 35.54
CA TYR A 14 0.64 -3.23 34.91
C TYR A 14 0.32 -1.81 35.42
N GLU A 15 -0.05 -1.70 36.69
CA GLU A 15 -0.47 -0.43 37.33
C GLU A 15 0.59 0.67 37.17
N GLY A 16 1.87 0.33 37.23
CA GLY A 16 2.98 1.28 37.02
C GLY A 16 2.94 1.95 35.64
N LEU A 17 2.62 1.19 34.59
CA LEU A 17 2.45 1.72 33.24
C LEU A 17 1.24 2.67 33.18
N TYR A 18 0.11 2.28 33.79
CA TYR A 18 -1.09 3.13 33.86
C TYR A 18 -0.85 4.44 34.62
N LYS A 19 -0.14 4.39 35.76
CA LYS A 19 0.21 5.57 36.55
C LYS A 19 1.07 6.55 35.75
N ASN A 20 1.97 6.05 34.90
CA ASN A 20 2.85 6.87 34.07
C ASN A 20 2.20 7.45 32.80
N LEU A 21 1.01 6.97 32.40
CA LEU A 21 0.31 7.55 31.24
C LEU A 21 -0.16 8.99 31.53
N PRO A 22 0.08 9.94 30.62
CA PRO A 22 -0.49 11.29 30.69
C PRO A 22 -2.02 11.25 30.58
N ASN A 23 -2.70 12.08 31.36
CA ASN A 23 -4.15 12.06 31.45
C ASN A 23 -4.82 12.56 30.14
N LYS A 24 -5.82 11.82 29.65
CA LYS A 24 -6.67 12.15 28.49
C LYS A 24 -5.92 12.39 27.17
N THR A 25 -4.77 11.73 26.98
CA THR A 25 -3.98 11.84 25.74
C THR A 25 -4.04 10.57 24.88
N HIS A 26 -4.29 9.42 25.52
CA HIS A 26 -4.27 8.12 24.87
C HIS A 26 -5.69 7.57 24.67
N ILE A 27 -5.89 6.77 23.64
CA ILE A 27 -7.02 5.86 23.48
C ILE A 27 -6.58 4.44 23.87
N ILE A 28 -7.55 3.59 24.22
CA ILE A 28 -7.32 2.15 24.39
C ILE A 28 -8.30 1.39 23.50
N LEU A 29 -7.79 0.36 22.83
CA LEU A 29 -8.59 -0.58 22.06
C LEU A 29 -8.87 -1.83 22.89
N LEU A 30 -10.14 -2.24 22.92
CA LEU A 30 -10.62 -3.38 23.70
C LEU A 30 -11.27 -4.40 22.77
N PRO A 31 -10.60 -5.51 22.45
CA PRO A 31 -11.21 -6.62 21.71
C PRO A 31 -12.36 -7.24 22.49
N GLU A 32 -13.39 -7.75 21.81
CA GLU A 32 -14.47 -8.46 22.48
C GLU A 32 -13.94 -9.55 23.41
N SER A 33 -14.48 -9.63 24.63
CA SER A 33 -14.02 -10.59 25.64
C SER A 33 -14.00 -12.05 25.15
N GLN A 34 -14.89 -12.41 24.22
CA GLN A 34 -14.97 -13.75 23.63
C GLN A 34 -13.80 -14.07 22.68
N THR A 35 -13.20 -13.07 22.02
CA THR A 35 -12.04 -13.25 21.12
C THR A 35 -10.71 -13.27 21.87
N LEU A 36 -10.73 -13.03 23.19
CA LEU A 36 -9.57 -13.11 24.07
C LEU A 36 -9.37 -14.51 24.69
N LEU A 37 -10.23 -15.49 24.36
CA LEU A 37 -10.04 -16.87 24.77
C LEU A 37 -8.73 -17.41 24.18
N ASN A 38 -7.85 -17.94 25.02
CA ASN A 38 -6.51 -18.43 24.68
C ASN A 38 -5.51 -17.35 24.20
N VAL A 39 -5.81 -16.06 24.38
CA VAL A 39 -4.86 -14.97 24.08
C VAL A 39 -4.07 -14.61 25.34
N ASN A 40 -2.74 -14.60 25.26
CA ASN A 40 -1.89 -14.18 26.38
C ASN A 40 -1.83 -12.65 26.48
N ILE A 41 -2.58 -12.07 27.42
CA ILE A 41 -2.59 -10.63 27.71
C ILE A 41 -1.33 -10.25 28.52
N ASN A 42 -0.18 -10.25 27.83
CA ASN A 42 1.12 -9.87 28.36
C ASN A 42 1.38 -8.35 28.24
N LEU A 43 2.54 -7.86 28.69
CA LEU A 43 2.86 -6.43 28.65
C LEU A 43 2.90 -5.88 27.22
N GLU A 44 3.40 -6.69 26.28
CA GLU A 44 3.46 -6.34 24.87
C GLU A 44 2.06 -6.17 24.27
N PHE A 45 1.15 -7.11 24.54
CA PHE A 45 -0.26 -7.02 24.17
C PHE A 45 -0.88 -5.71 24.68
N ILE A 46 -0.66 -5.37 25.95
CA ILE A 46 -1.19 -4.12 26.54
C ILE A 46 -0.62 -2.89 25.83
N LYS A 47 0.70 -2.83 25.64
CA LYS A 47 1.35 -1.72 24.94
C LYS A 47 0.84 -1.57 23.51
N ARG A 48 0.57 -2.69 22.84
CA ARG A 48 0.05 -2.75 21.47
C ARG A 48 -1.38 -2.22 21.32
N HIS A 49 -2.16 -2.21 22.40
CA HIS A 49 -3.57 -1.77 22.40
C HIS A 49 -3.79 -0.36 22.98
N ILE A 50 -2.74 0.33 23.41
CA ILE A 50 -2.81 1.71 23.93
C ILE A 50 -2.14 2.65 22.94
N PHE A 51 -2.88 3.64 22.45
CA PHE A 51 -2.40 4.55 21.42
C PHE A 51 -2.50 6.02 21.81
N TYR A 52 -1.55 6.83 21.39
CA TYR A 52 -1.67 8.29 21.39
C TYR A 52 -1.94 8.78 19.96
N LYS A 53 -2.47 10.00 19.85
CA LYS A 53 -2.77 10.59 18.54
C LYS A 53 -1.49 10.90 17.78
N GLY A 54 -1.39 10.42 16.55
CA GLY A 54 -0.29 10.67 15.64
C GLY A 54 -0.39 12.03 14.92
N PRO A 55 0.53 12.30 13.97
CA PRO A 55 0.62 13.58 13.27
C PRO A 55 -0.57 13.86 12.33
N SER A 56 -1.21 12.82 11.80
CA SER A 56 -2.40 12.95 10.95
C SER A 56 -3.70 12.76 11.75
N LYS A 57 -4.80 13.32 11.25
CA LYS A 57 -6.09 13.36 11.96
C LYS A 57 -6.59 11.98 12.39
N ASP A 58 -6.33 10.97 11.58
CA ASP A 58 -6.88 9.61 11.70
C ASP A 58 -5.82 8.55 12.04
N ILE A 59 -4.56 8.97 12.27
CA ILE A 59 -3.45 8.06 12.61
C ILE A 59 -3.21 8.08 14.13
N TYR A 60 -3.02 6.89 14.69
CA TYR A 60 -2.74 6.66 16.10
C TYR A 60 -1.52 5.75 16.24
N ILE A 61 -0.68 6.03 17.23
CA ILE A 61 0.60 5.32 17.45
C ILE A 61 0.56 4.67 18.83
N ASN A 62 0.91 3.39 18.93
CA ASN A 62 0.94 2.69 20.20
C ASN A 62 2.27 2.84 20.95
N LEU A 63 2.34 2.24 22.13
CA LEU A 63 3.54 2.28 22.99
C LEU A 63 4.68 1.35 22.51
N LEU A 64 4.52 0.72 21.34
CA LEU A 64 5.53 -0.06 20.62
C LEU A 64 5.94 0.61 19.30
N ASP A 65 5.53 1.86 19.08
CA ASP A 65 5.75 2.62 17.84
C ASP A 65 5.09 1.99 16.60
N GLU A 66 4.02 1.22 16.79
CA GLU A 66 3.19 0.66 15.74
C GLU A 66 1.97 1.57 15.53
N CYS A 67 1.55 1.73 14.28
CA CYS A 67 0.51 2.66 13.88
C CYS A 67 -0.77 1.95 13.49
N ILE A 68 -1.90 2.58 13.81
CA ILE A 68 -3.21 2.25 13.26
C ILE A 68 -3.82 3.48 12.60
N GLU A 69 -4.68 3.25 11.63
CA GLU A 69 -5.58 4.26 11.08
C GLU A 69 -7.00 3.96 11.59
N ILE A 70 -7.72 4.99 12.06
CA ILE A 70 -9.08 4.85 12.59
C ILE A 70 -10.04 5.70 11.76
N ASP A 71 -11.02 5.06 11.14
CA ASP A 71 -12.14 5.74 10.48
C ASP A 71 -13.42 5.71 11.34
N SER A 72 -14.58 6.04 10.75
CA SER A 72 -15.87 6.04 11.47
C SER A 72 -16.36 4.67 11.95
N LYS A 73 -15.90 3.57 11.34
CA LYS A 73 -16.41 2.21 11.54
C LYS A 73 -15.31 1.17 11.77
N ASN A 74 -14.07 1.43 11.35
CA ASN A 74 -13.00 0.45 11.31
C ASN A 74 -11.67 1.00 11.83
N ILE A 75 -10.81 0.07 12.26
CA ILE A 75 -9.42 0.29 12.63
C ILE A 75 -8.56 -0.57 11.70
N TYR A 76 -7.57 0.05 11.07
CA TYR A 76 -6.65 -0.61 10.17
C TYR A 76 -5.27 -0.67 10.83
N THR A 77 -4.72 -1.86 11.04
CA THR A 77 -3.31 -1.97 11.43
C THR A 77 -2.42 -1.54 10.27
N SER A 78 -1.35 -0.83 10.60
CA SER A 78 -0.46 -0.25 9.60
C SER A 78 1.01 -0.47 9.99
N TYR A 79 1.81 0.59 10.10
CA TYR A 79 3.23 0.51 10.41
C TYR A 79 3.50 -0.26 11.72
N GLY A 80 4.56 -1.08 11.77
CA GLY A 80 4.97 -1.81 12.98
C GLY A 80 4.22 -3.11 13.26
N PHE A 81 3.07 -3.37 12.61
CA PHE A 81 2.37 -4.66 12.71
C PHE A 81 2.90 -5.67 11.68
N GLU A 82 2.99 -6.95 12.08
CA GLU A 82 3.41 -8.05 11.19
C GLU A 82 2.37 -8.32 10.09
N GLU A 83 1.08 -8.19 10.43
CA GLU A 83 -0.04 -8.40 9.52
C GLU A 83 -0.94 -7.15 9.42
N ASN A 84 -1.44 -6.89 8.21
CA ASN A 84 -2.46 -5.87 8.00
C ASN A 84 -3.83 -6.47 8.31
N LYS A 85 -4.50 -5.90 9.30
CA LYS A 85 -5.74 -6.37 9.87
C LYS A 85 -6.74 -5.22 9.91
N ILE A 86 -8.00 -5.54 9.65
CA ILE A 86 -9.11 -4.59 9.72
C ILE A 86 -10.02 -5.05 10.85
N CYS A 87 -10.07 -4.25 11.91
CA CYS A 87 -10.93 -4.50 13.06
C CYS A 87 -12.14 -3.57 12.99
N GLU A 88 -13.34 -4.10 13.13
CA GLU A 88 -14.57 -3.31 13.19
C GLU A 88 -14.71 -2.66 14.57
N ILE A 89 -15.12 -1.39 14.60
CA ILE A 89 -15.44 -0.64 15.80
C ILE A 89 -16.87 -0.99 16.21
N ILE A 90 -17.00 -1.71 17.32
CA ILE A 90 -18.29 -2.10 17.90
C ILE A 90 -18.90 -0.92 18.65
N LYS A 91 -18.07 -0.22 19.44
CA LYS A 91 -18.53 0.84 20.33
C LYS A 91 -17.41 1.80 20.68
N ILE A 92 -17.73 3.08 20.82
CA ILE A 92 -16.80 4.10 21.36
C ILE A 92 -17.40 4.66 22.65
N GLU A 93 -16.62 4.67 23.72
CA GLU A 93 -16.96 5.30 25.00
C GLU A 93 -15.96 6.40 25.34
N THR A 94 -16.45 7.62 25.54
CA THR A 94 -15.69 8.71 26.19
C THR A 94 -15.87 8.57 27.70
N ASN A 95 -14.91 7.91 28.36
CA ASN A 95 -15.03 7.55 29.77
C ASN A 95 -14.40 8.61 30.69
N ALA A 96 -15.14 9.12 31.66
CA ALA A 96 -14.64 10.09 32.64
C ALA A 96 -13.77 9.45 33.74
N ASN A 97 -13.83 8.13 33.93
CA ASN A 97 -13.24 7.42 35.06
C ASN A 97 -11.82 6.87 34.80
N TYR A 98 -11.33 6.90 33.56
CA TYR A 98 -9.99 6.43 33.21
C TYR A 98 -9.14 7.55 32.62
N LYS A 99 -7.81 7.37 32.65
CA LYS A 99 -6.86 8.31 32.02
C LYS A 99 -6.91 8.37 30.49
N PHE A 100 -7.81 7.63 29.85
CA PHE A 100 -7.95 7.59 28.40
C PHE A 100 -8.89 8.67 27.88
N PHE A 101 -8.55 9.25 26.74
CA PHE A 101 -9.41 10.16 25.98
C PHE A 101 -10.66 9.43 25.44
N LYS A 102 -10.47 8.20 24.92
CA LYS A 102 -11.54 7.33 24.42
C LYS A 102 -11.19 5.86 24.67
N VAL A 103 -12.21 5.06 24.92
CA VAL A 103 -12.17 3.60 24.92
C VAL A 103 -12.91 3.12 23.68
N ILE A 104 -12.25 2.33 22.83
CA ILE A 104 -12.83 1.84 21.58
C ILE A 104 -12.90 0.31 21.65
N PHE A 105 -14.09 -0.24 21.54
CA PHE A 105 -14.32 -1.67 21.48
C PHE A 105 -14.21 -2.15 20.04
N ILE A 106 -13.43 -3.20 19.82
CA ILE A 106 -13.19 -3.81 18.51
C ILE A 106 -13.60 -5.28 18.50
N ASN A 107 -13.98 -5.78 17.34
CA ASN A 107 -14.41 -7.18 17.16
C ASN A 107 -13.32 -8.20 17.51
N GLU A 108 -12.05 -7.92 17.23
CA GLU A 108 -10.95 -8.88 17.44
C GLU A 108 -9.62 -8.20 17.82
N PRO A 109 -8.68 -8.91 18.47
CA PRO A 109 -7.37 -8.36 18.83
C PRO A 109 -6.54 -8.01 17.59
N LEU A 110 -5.67 -7.01 17.72
CA LEU A 110 -4.85 -6.50 16.61
C LEU A 110 -3.81 -7.49 16.08
N THR A 111 -3.49 -8.56 16.82
CA THR A 111 -2.60 -9.65 16.39
C THR A 111 -3.14 -10.99 16.87
N VAL A 112 -3.09 -12.01 16.00
CA VAL A 112 -3.28 -13.41 16.41
C VAL A 112 -1.91 -13.91 16.85
N GLN A 113 -1.77 -14.44 18.07
CA GLN A 113 -0.57 -15.21 18.39
C GLN A 113 -0.65 -16.52 17.62
N ASP A 114 0.35 -16.80 16.79
CA ASP A 114 0.59 -18.13 16.25
C ASP A 114 0.72 -19.10 17.42
N ASN A 115 -0.37 -19.80 17.72
CA ASN A 115 -0.25 -21.05 18.43
C ASN A 115 0.29 -22.04 17.40
N GLU A 116 1.51 -22.50 17.67
CA GLU A 116 2.19 -23.57 16.95
C GLU A 116 1.20 -24.68 16.55
N GLU A 117 1.30 -25.07 15.27
CA GLU A 117 0.80 -26.32 14.69
C GLU A 117 -0.70 -26.60 14.81
N ASN A 118 -1.43 -26.36 13.72
CA ASN A 118 -2.30 -27.38 13.14
C ASN A 118 -2.54 -27.09 11.64
N ASN A 119 -1.79 -27.81 10.80
CA ASN A 119 -2.21 -28.15 9.44
C ASN A 119 -3.65 -28.64 9.46
N PHE A 120 -4.51 -28.21 8.54
CA PHE A 120 -5.32 -29.13 7.74
C PHE A 120 -5.99 -28.42 6.55
N PHE A 121 -5.79 -29.01 5.38
CA PHE A 121 -6.61 -28.84 4.17
C PHE A 121 -8.12 -28.91 4.45
N SER A 122 -8.93 -28.09 3.76
CA SER A 122 -10.36 -28.33 3.43
C SER A 122 -10.87 -27.16 2.56
N TYR A 123 -10.89 -27.22 1.22
CA TYR A 123 -11.99 -27.72 0.36
C TYR A 123 -13.42 -27.66 0.95
N TYR A 124 -14.29 -26.96 0.20
CA TYR A 124 -15.74 -26.76 0.35
C TYR A 124 -16.22 -25.91 1.54
N ASP A 125 -16.83 -24.75 1.24
CA ASP A 125 -18.24 -24.59 1.59
C ASP A 125 -18.96 -23.56 0.69
N ILE A 126 -20.10 -24.01 0.19
CA ILE A 126 -21.13 -23.27 -0.52
C ILE A 126 -22.10 -22.80 0.57
N GLY A 127 -22.39 -21.50 0.66
CA GLY A 127 -23.29 -20.99 1.69
C GLY A 127 -23.71 -19.54 1.43
N GLU A 128 -25.01 -19.37 1.21
CA GLU A 128 -25.74 -18.19 0.76
C GLU A 128 -25.70 -16.94 1.68
N ASN A 129 -25.57 -15.78 1.03
CA ASN A 129 -26.38 -14.54 1.16
C ASN A 129 -26.49 -13.69 2.45
N LYS A 130 -26.26 -12.38 2.19
CA LYS A 130 -26.79 -11.12 2.80
C LYS A 130 -26.09 -10.67 4.08
N GLU A 131 -25.59 -9.44 4.24
CA GLU A 131 -26.15 -8.12 3.90
C GLU A 131 -25.08 -7.05 3.52
N LYS A 132 -25.58 -5.84 3.25
CA LYS A 132 -25.08 -4.75 2.42
C LYS A 132 -24.10 -3.77 3.10
N ASP A 133 -23.30 -3.13 2.23
CA ASP A 133 -22.77 -1.75 2.29
C ASP A 133 -21.75 -1.36 3.37
N ASN A 134 -20.48 -1.26 2.96
CA ASN A 134 -19.85 0.05 2.73
C ASN A 134 -18.57 -0.06 1.86
N HIS A 135 -18.53 0.82 0.86
CA HIS A 135 -17.51 0.92 -0.18
C HIS A 135 -16.21 1.58 0.31
N PHE A 136 -15.13 1.27 -0.42
CA PHE A 136 -13.73 1.71 -0.32
C PHE A 136 -12.83 0.80 0.53
N TYR A 137 -11.81 0.23 -0.12
CA TYR A 137 -10.74 -0.66 0.42
C TYR A 137 -10.97 -2.18 0.45
N ASN A 138 -11.60 -2.76 -0.57
CA ASN A 138 -11.59 -4.22 -0.76
C ASN A 138 -11.20 -4.67 -2.18
N ASP A 139 -10.26 -3.95 -2.81
CA ASP A 139 -10.08 -4.00 -4.27
C ASP A 139 -9.12 -5.09 -4.79
N SER A 140 -8.39 -5.81 -3.93
CA SER A 140 -7.47 -6.87 -4.39
C SER A 140 -8.17 -8.21 -4.68
N ASN A 141 -9.32 -8.49 -4.05
CA ASN A 141 -10.12 -9.70 -4.29
C ASN A 141 -11.44 -9.45 -5.03
N ASN A 142 -11.90 -8.20 -5.10
CA ASN A 142 -13.18 -7.87 -5.74
C ASN A 142 -13.17 -8.07 -7.27
N TYR A 143 -12.08 -7.70 -7.94
CA TYR A 143 -12.04 -7.79 -9.41
C TYR A 143 -12.12 -9.25 -9.91
N LYS A 144 -11.63 -10.22 -9.14
CA LYS A 144 -11.76 -11.65 -9.49
C LYS A 144 -13.22 -12.10 -9.46
N ASN A 145 -13.99 -11.62 -8.49
CA ASN A 145 -15.42 -11.91 -8.41
C ASN A 145 -16.18 -11.26 -9.58
N ASP A 146 -15.87 -10.00 -9.89
CA ASP A 146 -16.43 -9.28 -11.03
C ASP A 146 -16.12 -10.01 -12.36
N LEU A 147 -14.90 -10.53 -12.52
CA LEU A 147 -14.50 -11.34 -13.67
C LEU A 147 -15.19 -12.70 -13.72
N ASN A 148 -15.40 -13.37 -12.58
CA ASN A 148 -16.16 -14.62 -12.55
C ASN A 148 -17.60 -14.40 -13.02
N ILE A 149 -18.25 -13.33 -12.54
CA ILE A 149 -19.60 -12.96 -13.00
C ILE A 149 -19.60 -12.65 -14.50
N PHE A 150 -18.63 -11.86 -14.97
CA PHE A 150 -18.46 -11.53 -16.38
C PHE A 150 -18.35 -12.79 -17.24
N PHE A 151 -17.44 -13.71 -16.89
CA PHE A 151 -17.23 -14.93 -17.67
C PHE A 151 -18.36 -15.95 -17.55
N ASN A 152 -19.11 -15.98 -16.44
CA ASN A 152 -20.25 -16.88 -16.27
C ASN A 152 -21.38 -16.58 -17.28
N THR A 153 -21.45 -15.36 -17.80
CA THR A 153 -22.42 -15.02 -18.86
C THR A 153 -22.06 -15.60 -20.23
N ASN A 154 -20.79 -15.95 -20.48
CA ASN A 154 -20.34 -16.57 -21.73
C ASN A 154 -19.05 -17.38 -21.50
N ILE A 155 -19.21 -18.69 -21.32
CA ILE A 155 -18.11 -19.62 -21.06
C ILE A 155 -17.09 -19.64 -22.21
N LYS A 156 -17.54 -19.50 -23.47
CA LYS A 156 -16.63 -19.49 -24.64
C LYS A 156 -15.70 -18.28 -24.63
N CYS A 157 -16.15 -17.14 -24.07
CA CYS A 157 -15.30 -15.97 -23.91
C CYS A 157 -14.19 -16.21 -22.88
N LYS A 158 -14.52 -16.93 -21.79
CA LYS A 158 -13.53 -17.37 -20.81
C LYS A 158 -12.46 -18.23 -21.46
N GLU A 159 -12.87 -19.24 -22.22
CA GLU A 159 -11.96 -20.13 -22.94
C GLU A 159 -11.08 -19.37 -23.94
N PHE A 160 -11.68 -18.46 -24.72
CA PHE A 160 -10.95 -17.57 -25.62
C PHE A 160 -9.88 -16.76 -24.88
N PHE A 161 -10.25 -16.08 -23.80
CA PHE A 161 -9.32 -15.28 -23.01
C PHE A 161 -8.15 -16.11 -22.46
N TYR A 162 -8.42 -17.26 -21.82
CA TYR A 162 -7.35 -18.12 -21.30
C TYR A 162 -6.48 -18.72 -22.40
N SER A 163 -7.04 -19.02 -23.58
CA SER A 163 -6.25 -19.47 -24.73
C SER A 163 -5.29 -18.38 -25.21
N GLN A 164 -5.72 -17.11 -25.27
CA GLN A 164 -4.85 -15.98 -25.59
C GLN A 164 -3.74 -15.78 -24.55
N LEU A 165 -4.04 -15.92 -23.25
CA LEU A 165 -3.03 -15.86 -22.20
C LEU A 165 -2.00 -16.99 -22.31
N ASN A 166 -2.45 -18.20 -22.64
CA ASN A 166 -1.57 -19.35 -22.81
C ASN A 166 -0.72 -19.20 -24.06
N GLU A 167 -1.30 -18.78 -25.18
CA GLU A 167 -0.56 -18.47 -26.40
C GLU A 167 0.56 -17.48 -26.10
N PHE A 168 0.24 -16.35 -25.44
CA PHE A 168 1.23 -15.36 -25.03
C PHE A 168 2.40 -15.99 -24.25
N LYS A 169 2.12 -16.82 -23.25
CA LYS A 169 3.15 -17.44 -22.40
C LYS A 169 4.10 -18.38 -23.15
N HIS A 170 3.63 -19.01 -24.23
CA HIS A 170 4.37 -20.04 -24.95
C HIS A 170 5.03 -19.54 -26.24
N THR A 171 4.43 -18.54 -26.91
CA THR A 171 4.86 -18.11 -28.24
C THR A 171 5.40 -16.69 -28.29
N TYR A 172 5.05 -15.84 -27.32
CA TYR A 172 5.43 -14.43 -27.37
C TYR A 172 6.90 -14.22 -26.97
N ILE A 173 7.66 -13.56 -27.85
CA ILE A 173 9.08 -13.29 -27.63
C ILE A 173 9.24 -11.88 -27.04
N ILE A 174 9.91 -11.78 -25.89
CA ILE A 174 10.21 -10.51 -25.23
C ILE A 174 11.60 -10.03 -25.64
N VAL A 175 11.64 -8.89 -26.34
CA VAL A 175 12.87 -8.25 -26.82
C VAL A 175 13.11 -6.95 -26.05
N LYS A 176 14.34 -6.77 -25.56
CA LYS A 176 14.78 -5.56 -24.87
C LYS A 176 14.59 -4.32 -25.75
N GLY A 177 13.97 -3.26 -25.20
CA GLY A 177 13.70 -2.01 -25.91
C GLY A 177 12.38 -1.99 -26.69
N TYR A 178 11.62 -3.08 -26.67
CA TYR A 178 10.31 -3.22 -27.32
C TYR A 178 9.21 -3.51 -26.29
N GLU A 179 9.39 -3.09 -25.03
CA GLU A 179 8.47 -3.33 -23.92
C GLU A 179 7.08 -2.74 -24.19
N ASN A 180 6.99 -1.62 -24.89
CA ASN A 180 5.72 -1.01 -25.29
C ASN A 180 4.82 -1.97 -26.11
N PHE A 181 5.39 -2.82 -26.96
CA PHE A 181 4.64 -3.82 -27.74
C PHE A 181 4.05 -4.94 -26.87
N ILE A 182 4.68 -5.23 -25.73
CA ILE A 182 4.15 -6.16 -24.71
C ILE A 182 2.86 -5.59 -24.15
N GLY A 183 2.90 -4.32 -23.72
CA GLY A 183 1.73 -3.62 -23.22
C GLY A 183 0.61 -3.54 -24.26
N LYS A 184 0.95 -3.25 -25.53
CA LYS A 184 -0.01 -3.25 -26.64
C LYS A 184 -0.67 -4.61 -26.83
N LYS A 185 0.11 -5.70 -26.84
CA LYS A 185 -0.45 -7.06 -26.98
C LYS A 185 -1.35 -7.41 -25.80
N ILE A 186 -1.01 -7.00 -24.59
CA ILE A 186 -1.85 -7.20 -23.39
C ILE A 186 -3.19 -6.46 -23.55
N LEU A 187 -3.18 -5.20 -23.95
CA LEU A 187 -4.43 -4.44 -24.15
C LEU A 187 -5.26 -5.02 -25.29
N ASN A 188 -4.64 -5.48 -26.38
CA ASN A 188 -5.35 -6.18 -27.45
C ASN A 188 -6.05 -7.44 -26.93
N ILE A 189 -5.41 -8.26 -26.08
CA ILE A 189 -6.07 -9.43 -25.47
C ILE A 189 -7.32 -9.00 -24.68
N VAL A 190 -7.24 -7.90 -23.94
CA VAL A 190 -8.38 -7.36 -23.18
C VAL A 190 -9.49 -6.87 -24.13
N ASP A 191 -9.14 -6.06 -25.13
CA ASP A 191 -10.10 -5.48 -26.08
C ASP A 191 -10.77 -6.56 -26.95
N ASP A 192 -10.01 -7.56 -27.40
CA ASP A 192 -10.52 -8.72 -28.12
C ASP A 192 -11.48 -9.54 -27.24
N THR A 193 -11.17 -9.69 -25.95
CA THR A 193 -12.05 -10.38 -24.99
C THR A 193 -13.36 -9.63 -24.77
N LEU A 194 -13.30 -8.31 -24.61
CA LEU A 194 -14.49 -7.46 -24.51
C LEU A 194 -15.34 -7.51 -25.79
N THR A 195 -14.69 -7.53 -26.95
CA THR A 195 -15.35 -7.64 -28.25
C THR A 195 -16.02 -9.01 -28.42
N TYR A 196 -15.33 -10.09 -28.04
CA TYR A 196 -15.85 -11.45 -28.09
C TYR A 196 -17.07 -11.66 -27.17
N GLN A 197 -17.17 -10.88 -26.10
CA GLN A 197 -18.34 -10.85 -25.22
C GLN A 197 -19.56 -10.13 -25.84
N ASN A 198 -19.43 -9.51 -27.03
CA ASN A 198 -20.43 -8.62 -27.64
C ASN A 198 -20.87 -7.47 -26.70
N ASN A 199 -19.98 -7.01 -25.81
CA ASN A 199 -20.33 -6.11 -24.70
C ASN A 199 -19.28 -4.99 -24.55
N THR A 200 -19.21 -4.10 -25.53
CA THR A 200 -18.24 -2.98 -25.52
C THR A 200 -18.52 -1.91 -24.48
N ASN A 201 -19.64 -1.94 -23.74
CA ASN A 201 -20.04 -0.86 -22.80
C ASN A 201 -20.86 -1.30 -21.56
N GLN A 202 -20.62 -2.47 -20.96
CA GLN A 202 -21.24 -2.79 -19.66
C GLN A 202 -20.38 -2.42 -18.46
N LYS A 203 -20.83 -1.41 -17.71
CA LYS A 203 -20.54 -1.30 -16.29
C LYS A 203 -21.30 -2.43 -15.57
N LEU A 204 -20.64 -3.56 -15.32
CA LEU A 204 -21.20 -4.58 -14.40
C LEU A 204 -21.16 -3.99 -12.99
N ASN A 205 -22.34 -3.78 -12.38
CA ASN A 205 -22.50 -3.20 -11.04
C ASN A 205 -21.80 -1.82 -10.85
N GLY A 206 -21.76 -0.99 -11.89
CA GLY A 206 -21.15 0.34 -11.82
C GLY A 206 -19.62 0.37 -11.92
N LYS A 207 -18.94 -0.79 -12.01
CA LYS A 207 -17.49 -0.91 -12.14
C LYS A 207 -17.05 -1.13 -13.59
N ASP A 208 -15.86 -0.62 -13.90
CA ASP A 208 -15.24 -0.79 -15.21
C ASP A 208 -14.58 -2.18 -15.33
N ILE A 209 -15.26 -3.10 -16.03
CA ILE A 209 -14.76 -4.46 -16.31
C ILE A 209 -13.43 -4.43 -17.07
N LYS A 210 -13.20 -3.41 -17.92
CA LYS A 210 -11.95 -3.28 -18.67
C LYS A 210 -10.77 -3.18 -17.72
N LEU A 211 -10.88 -2.34 -16.68
CA LEU A 211 -9.84 -2.18 -15.67
C LEU A 211 -9.57 -3.50 -14.90
N SER A 212 -10.63 -4.23 -14.55
CA SER A 212 -10.53 -5.55 -13.92
C SER A 212 -9.82 -6.58 -14.81
N LEU A 213 -10.16 -6.62 -16.10
CA LEU A 213 -9.49 -7.47 -17.08
C LEU A 213 -8.01 -7.09 -17.25
N ILE A 214 -7.68 -5.81 -17.29
CA ILE A 214 -6.29 -5.34 -17.37
C ILE A 214 -5.50 -5.80 -16.14
N LYS A 215 -6.01 -5.55 -14.91
CA LYS A 215 -5.37 -5.98 -13.66
C LYS A 215 -5.10 -7.49 -13.67
N PHE A 216 -6.10 -8.28 -14.04
CA PHE A 216 -5.98 -9.74 -14.08
C PHE A 216 -5.02 -10.22 -15.16
N THR A 217 -5.04 -9.63 -16.35
CA THR A 217 -4.18 -10.00 -17.48
C THR A 217 -2.70 -9.75 -17.14
N TYR A 218 -2.37 -8.56 -16.65
CA TYR A 218 -1.00 -8.25 -16.19
C TYR A 218 -0.57 -9.20 -15.09
N SER A 219 -1.40 -9.41 -14.06
CA SER A 219 -1.09 -10.33 -12.96
C SER A 219 -0.85 -11.77 -13.44
N SER A 220 -1.63 -12.24 -14.41
CA SER A 220 -1.54 -13.60 -14.96
C SER A 220 -0.30 -13.83 -15.83
N LEU A 221 0.22 -12.76 -16.45
CA LEU A 221 1.41 -12.79 -17.30
C LEU A 221 2.67 -12.33 -16.56
N TYR A 222 2.52 -11.78 -15.35
CA TYR A 222 3.60 -11.16 -14.58
C TYR A 222 4.84 -12.03 -14.48
N LYS A 223 4.74 -13.28 -14.04
CA LYS A 223 5.90 -14.17 -13.89
C LYS A 223 6.72 -14.32 -15.19
N HIS A 224 6.05 -14.37 -16.33
CA HIS A 224 6.70 -14.51 -17.63
C HIS A 224 7.37 -13.19 -18.06
N ILE A 225 6.66 -12.06 -17.93
CA ILE A 225 7.17 -10.73 -18.30
C ILE A 225 8.31 -10.32 -17.35
N TRP A 226 8.08 -10.42 -16.05
CA TRP A 226 8.99 -10.01 -15.00
C TRP A 226 10.33 -10.71 -15.09
N LYS A 227 10.35 -12.05 -15.29
CA LYS A 227 11.59 -12.82 -15.48
C LYS A 227 12.45 -12.26 -16.61
N ASN A 228 11.84 -11.87 -17.73
CA ASN A 228 12.56 -11.32 -18.88
C ASN A 228 13.03 -9.87 -18.63
N LEU A 229 12.23 -9.05 -17.95
CA LEU A 229 12.65 -7.70 -17.55
C LEU A 229 13.87 -7.73 -16.62
N LEU A 230 13.85 -8.59 -15.60
CA LEU A 230 14.99 -8.76 -14.69
C LEU A 230 16.26 -9.11 -15.46
N LYS A 231 16.18 -10.11 -16.35
CA LYS A 231 17.33 -10.55 -17.16
C LYS A 231 17.83 -9.46 -18.11
N ASN A 232 16.94 -8.74 -18.78
CA ASN A 232 17.31 -7.75 -19.80
C ASN A 232 17.98 -6.49 -19.20
N TYR A 233 17.67 -6.18 -17.95
CA TYR A 233 18.06 -4.94 -17.28
C TYR A 233 18.95 -5.15 -16.03
N GLU A 234 19.36 -6.38 -15.74
CA GLU A 234 20.20 -6.76 -14.59
C GLU A 234 21.41 -5.84 -14.40
N ASN A 235 22.18 -5.58 -15.46
CA ASN A 235 23.38 -4.74 -15.39
C ASN A 235 23.09 -3.29 -15.01
N ILE A 236 21.95 -2.74 -15.46
CA ILE A 236 21.55 -1.36 -15.14
C ILE A 236 21.02 -1.33 -13.71
N GLU A 237 20.20 -2.32 -13.35
CA GLU A 237 19.68 -2.48 -12.00
C GLU A 237 20.81 -2.58 -10.97
N TYR A 238 21.82 -3.42 -11.20
CA TYR A 238 22.98 -3.55 -10.31
C TYR A 238 23.67 -2.22 -10.04
N LYS A 239 23.91 -1.41 -11.08
CA LYS A 239 24.53 -0.08 -10.95
C LYS A 239 23.66 0.87 -10.14
N ILE A 240 22.35 0.86 -10.35
CA ILE A 240 21.42 1.71 -9.59
C ILE A 240 21.36 1.28 -8.13
N GLN A 241 21.32 -0.02 -7.85
CA GLN A 241 21.35 -0.53 -6.48
C GLN A 241 22.61 -0.09 -5.72
N GLN A 242 23.79 -0.07 -6.36
CA GLN A 242 25.01 0.47 -5.75
C GLN A 242 24.87 1.96 -5.40
N LYS A 243 24.29 2.76 -6.28
CA LYS A 243 24.08 4.20 -6.05
C LYS A 243 23.03 4.46 -4.97
N MET A 244 21.97 3.67 -4.94
CA MET A 244 20.96 3.68 -3.87
C MET A 244 21.61 3.36 -2.52
N ALA A 245 22.45 2.32 -2.46
CA ALA A 245 23.19 1.96 -1.26
C ALA A 245 24.16 3.06 -0.80
N TYR A 246 24.78 3.80 -1.74
CA TYR A 246 25.59 4.96 -1.41
C TYR A 246 24.74 6.09 -0.79
N LEU A 247 23.67 6.51 -1.46
CA LEU A 247 22.77 7.57 -0.98
C LEU A 247 22.15 7.21 0.37
N ARG A 248 21.81 5.94 0.59
CA ARG A 248 21.26 5.42 1.84
C ARG A 248 22.16 5.69 3.04
N LYS A 249 23.49 5.65 2.88
CA LYS A 249 24.44 5.88 3.98
C LYS A 249 24.35 7.30 4.53
N ASP A 250 24.00 8.27 3.69
CA ASP A 250 23.93 9.67 4.09
C ASP A 250 22.80 10.43 3.38
N ILE A 251 21.57 10.04 3.72
CA ILE A 251 20.36 10.71 3.24
C ILE A 251 20.32 12.18 3.69
N SER A 252 20.82 12.48 4.88
CA SER A 252 20.82 13.86 5.41
C SER A 252 21.73 14.77 4.58
N ALA A 253 22.93 14.32 4.20
CA ALA A 253 23.79 15.09 3.30
C ALA A 253 23.17 15.24 1.90
N PHE A 254 22.49 14.21 1.40
CA PHE A 254 21.74 14.32 0.15
C PHE A 254 20.65 15.40 0.24
N LEU A 255 19.81 15.38 1.29
CA LEU A 255 18.75 16.37 1.50
C LEU A 255 19.31 17.79 1.60
N LYS A 256 20.44 17.98 2.31
CA LYS A 256 21.14 19.26 2.36
C LYS A 256 21.64 19.73 1.00
N LYS A 257 22.16 18.81 0.16
CA LYS A 257 22.63 19.13 -1.19
C LYS A 257 21.50 19.61 -2.11
N VAL A 258 20.29 19.08 -1.92
CA VAL A 258 19.09 19.47 -2.67
C VAL A 258 18.27 20.57 -1.97
N GLN A 259 18.83 21.24 -0.94
CA GLN A 259 18.20 22.34 -0.20
C GLN A 259 16.88 21.95 0.51
N LEU A 260 16.83 20.72 1.05
CA LEU A 260 15.70 20.16 1.81
C LEU A 260 16.14 19.68 3.20
N GLU A 261 17.14 20.31 3.81
CA GLU A 261 17.77 19.87 5.07
C GLU A 261 16.82 19.76 6.27
N ASN A 262 15.74 20.56 6.30
CA ASN A 262 14.76 20.50 7.40
C ASN A 262 13.73 19.37 7.23
N ILE A 263 13.68 18.69 6.07
CA ILE A 263 12.84 17.50 5.92
C ILE A 263 13.43 16.40 6.80
N SER A 264 12.68 16.04 7.86
CA SER A 264 13.15 15.04 8.80
C SER A 264 13.42 13.69 8.12
N PHE A 265 14.45 12.99 8.61
CA PHE A 265 14.76 11.62 8.17
C PHE A 265 13.60 10.65 8.45
N PHE A 266 12.78 10.92 9.47
CA PHE A 266 11.57 10.15 9.77
C PHE A 266 10.53 10.26 8.64
N HIS A 267 10.37 11.43 8.02
CA HIS A 267 9.49 11.59 6.87
C HIS A 267 9.96 10.75 5.67
N ILE A 268 11.27 10.74 5.40
CA ILE A 268 11.84 9.88 4.34
C ILE A 268 11.59 8.40 4.64
N LYS A 269 11.74 7.97 5.90
CA LYS A 269 11.42 6.59 6.33
C LYS A 269 9.98 6.22 6.04
N ILE A 270 9.01 7.07 6.39
CA ILE A 270 7.59 6.82 6.11
C ILE A 270 7.38 6.64 4.60
N ILE A 271 7.86 7.59 3.79
CA ILE A 271 7.67 7.55 2.34
C ILE A 271 8.34 6.30 1.75
N SER A 272 9.53 5.93 2.24
CA SER A 272 10.25 4.72 1.83
C SER A 272 9.44 3.43 2.05
N PHE A 273 8.73 3.34 3.19
CA PHE A 273 7.88 2.21 3.51
C PHE A 273 6.69 2.10 2.55
N HIS A 274 6.06 3.24 2.22
CA HIS A 274 4.95 3.27 1.27
C HIS A 274 5.38 2.92 -0.15
N ILE A 275 6.52 3.45 -0.63
CA ILE A 275 7.02 3.13 -1.98
C ILE A 275 7.48 1.68 -2.08
N LYS A 276 8.04 1.08 -1.02
CA LYS A 276 8.46 -0.33 -1.01
C LYS A 276 7.29 -1.28 -1.30
N LYS A 277 6.05 -0.90 -0.99
CA LYS A 277 4.84 -1.68 -1.33
C LYS A 277 4.73 -1.95 -2.84
N ILE A 278 5.36 -1.15 -3.70
CA ILE A 278 5.37 -1.36 -5.15
C ILE A 278 5.83 -2.78 -5.53
N GLU A 279 6.74 -3.38 -4.76
CA GLU A 279 7.29 -4.73 -4.99
C GLU A 279 6.24 -5.83 -4.84
N LYS A 280 5.19 -5.60 -4.03
CA LYS A 280 4.15 -6.59 -3.72
C LYS A 280 3.11 -6.75 -4.83
N TYR A 281 3.05 -5.84 -5.80
CA TYR A 281 2.00 -5.82 -6.82
C TYR A 281 2.48 -6.33 -8.17
N HIS A 282 1.63 -7.12 -8.83
CA HIS A 282 1.91 -7.76 -10.12
C HIS A 282 1.23 -7.06 -11.31
N ASP A 283 0.42 -6.03 -11.04
CA ASP A 283 -0.24 -5.21 -12.05
C ASP A 283 0.22 -3.74 -11.98
N PRO A 284 0.25 -3.03 -13.12
CA PRO A 284 0.71 -1.65 -13.18
C PRO A 284 -0.27 -0.67 -12.53
N ILE A 285 -1.57 -0.97 -12.51
CA ILE A 285 -2.60 -0.06 -11.98
C ILE A 285 -2.42 0.12 -10.46
N ASN A 286 -2.24 -0.96 -9.71
CA ASN A 286 -1.98 -0.86 -8.27
C ASN A 286 -0.64 -0.17 -7.97
N LYS A 287 0.39 -0.37 -8.80
CA LYS A 287 1.66 0.38 -8.69
C LYS A 287 1.45 1.88 -8.90
N ILE A 288 0.63 2.28 -9.86
CA ILE A 288 0.25 3.69 -10.08
C ILE A 288 -0.46 4.26 -8.86
N HIS A 289 -1.40 3.54 -8.26
CA HIS A 289 -2.09 4.00 -7.05
C HIS A 289 -1.14 4.24 -5.87
N ILE A 290 -0.13 3.39 -5.71
CA ILE A 290 0.93 3.59 -4.72
C ILE A 290 1.68 4.89 -5.00
N LEU A 291 2.07 5.14 -6.25
CA LEU A 291 2.79 6.36 -6.65
C LEU A 291 1.93 7.63 -6.48
N ASP A 292 0.62 7.56 -6.77
CA ASP A 292 -0.32 8.67 -6.52
C ASP A 292 -0.39 8.99 -5.02
N ASN A 293 -0.51 7.96 -4.18
CA ASN A 293 -0.57 8.14 -2.74
C ASN A 293 0.75 8.69 -2.18
N ILE A 294 1.89 8.26 -2.71
CA ILE A 294 3.19 8.79 -2.31
C ILE A 294 3.34 10.26 -2.66
N SER A 295 2.89 10.65 -3.86
CA SER A 295 2.91 12.06 -4.26
C SER A 295 2.11 12.94 -3.29
N LYS A 296 0.94 12.45 -2.83
CA LYS A 296 0.13 13.14 -1.80
C LYS A 296 0.85 13.19 -0.45
N ILE A 297 1.41 12.08 0.01
CA ILE A 297 2.16 12.01 1.28
C ILE A 297 3.34 12.99 1.25
N ILE A 298 4.07 13.09 0.13
CA ILE A 298 5.16 14.05 -0.02
C ILE A 298 4.63 15.49 0.10
N CYS A 299 3.54 15.83 -0.59
CA CYS A 299 2.93 17.16 -0.49
C CYS A 299 2.48 17.50 0.94
N GLU A 300 1.92 16.53 1.66
CA GLU A 300 1.50 16.69 3.05
C GLU A 300 2.70 16.89 3.99
N VAL A 301 3.77 16.10 3.82
CA VAL A 301 5.04 16.26 4.56
C VAL A 301 5.63 17.64 4.35
N VAL A 302 5.74 18.09 3.10
CA VAL A 302 6.28 19.41 2.77
C VAL A 302 5.40 20.52 3.33
N SER A 303 4.08 20.37 3.26
CA SER A 303 3.14 21.35 3.82
C SER A 303 3.24 21.45 5.34
N ALA A 304 3.37 20.31 6.04
CA ALA A 304 3.54 20.25 7.48
C ALA A 304 4.88 20.89 7.90
N GLU A 305 5.97 20.57 7.21
CA GLU A 305 7.28 21.16 7.49
C GLU A 305 7.28 22.66 7.22
N ASN A 306 6.63 23.12 6.15
CA ASN A 306 6.49 24.55 5.86
C ASN A 306 5.76 25.32 6.96
N ASN A 307 4.81 24.70 7.68
CA ASN A 307 4.18 25.34 8.83
C ASN A 307 5.17 25.51 9.98
N ASN A 308 5.98 24.47 10.28
CA ASN A 308 7.04 24.56 11.29
C ASN A 308 8.09 25.61 10.92
N LEU A 309 8.50 25.68 9.65
CA LEU A 309 9.49 26.65 9.17
C LEU A 309 8.97 28.09 9.26
N LYS A 310 7.69 28.31 8.98
CA LYS A 310 7.04 29.63 9.16
C LYS A 310 7.06 30.06 10.62
N GLU A 311 6.76 29.16 11.56
CA GLU A 311 6.84 29.47 13.00
C GLU A 311 8.27 29.82 13.45
N GLN A 312 9.27 29.27 12.78
CA GLN A 312 10.69 29.52 13.04
C GLN A 312 11.27 30.71 12.23
N ASN A 313 10.45 31.40 11.41
CA ASN A 313 10.89 32.44 10.47
C ASN A 313 11.99 32.00 9.48
N ILE A 314 11.96 30.73 9.07
CA ILE A 314 12.86 30.15 8.06
C ILE A 314 12.14 30.12 6.70
N ALA A 315 12.90 30.19 5.60
CA ALA A 315 12.35 30.06 4.25
C ALA A 315 11.64 28.71 4.06
N ILE A 316 10.49 28.74 3.39
CA ILE A 316 9.67 27.56 3.11
C ILE A 316 10.09 26.87 1.82
N TYR A 317 9.72 25.61 1.66
CA TYR A 317 9.93 24.84 0.44
C TYR A 317 8.76 25.00 -0.52
N ASP A 318 9.06 25.11 -1.82
CA ASP A 318 8.04 25.04 -2.86
C ASP A 318 7.60 23.59 -3.09
N ILE A 319 6.29 23.39 -3.24
CA ILE A 319 5.73 22.09 -3.65
C ILE A 319 5.74 22.05 -5.18
N ASN A 320 6.86 21.63 -5.75
CA ASN A 320 7.08 21.50 -7.19
C ASN A 320 7.66 20.13 -7.56
N SER A 321 7.86 19.88 -8.86
CA SER A 321 8.43 18.61 -9.36
C SER A 321 9.79 18.27 -8.76
N ASP A 322 10.65 19.27 -8.57
CA ASP A 322 12.03 19.05 -8.12
C ASP A 322 12.06 18.62 -6.64
N THR A 323 11.22 19.22 -5.81
CA THR A 323 11.01 18.81 -4.41
C THR A 323 10.46 17.38 -4.34
N LEU A 324 9.44 17.06 -5.16
CA LEU A 324 8.84 15.73 -5.21
C LEU A 324 9.85 14.66 -5.67
N ILE A 325 10.59 14.94 -6.75
CA ILE A 325 11.62 14.04 -7.29
C ILE A 325 12.70 13.80 -6.23
N SER A 326 13.20 14.86 -5.60
CA SER A 326 14.30 14.76 -4.61
C SER A 326 13.90 13.93 -3.39
N ILE A 327 12.72 14.17 -2.82
CA ILE A 327 12.20 13.39 -1.70
C ILE A 327 11.96 11.93 -2.12
N LEU A 328 11.46 11.71 -3.33
CA LEU A 328 11.24 10.36 -3.86
C LEU A 328 12.56 9.61 -4.11
N VAL A 329 13.62 10.26 -4.60
CA VAL A 329 14.97 9.69 -4.73
C VAL A 329 15.51 9.25 -3.37
N ALA A 330 15.38 10.10 -2.35
CA ALA A 330 15.77 9.76 -0.98
C ALA A 330 14.99 8.55 -0.45
N ALA A 331 13.67 8.53 -0.65
CA ALA A 331 12.80 7.44 -0.20
C ALA A 331 13.06 6.12 -0.92
N ILE A 332 13.25 6.14 -2.25
CA ILE A 332 13.61 4.96 -3.05
C ILE A 332 14.94 4.39 -2.58
N SER A 333 15.95 5.26 -2.42
CA SER A 333 17.29 4.86 -2.00
C SER A 333 17.31 4.29 -0.59
N PHE A 334 16.61 4.95 0.34
CA PHE A 334 16.53 4.50 1.73
C PHE A 334 15.76 3.18 1.88
N GLY A 335 14.67 3.01 1.12
CA GLY A 335 13.86 1.78 1.12
C GLY A 335 14.47 0.62 0.33
N GLU A 336 15.60 0.86 -0.37
CA GLU A 336 16.30 -0.14 -1.18
C GLU A 336 15.36 -0.91 -2.11
N ILE A 337 14.52 -0.18 -2.85
CA ILE A 337 13.57 -0.81 -3.76
C ILE A 337 14.32 -1.65 -4.80
N GLN A 338 14.01 -2.94 -4.84
CA GLN A 338 14.59 -3.89 -5.75
C GLN A 338 13.94 -3.79 -7.12
N ASN A 339 14.73 -3.99 -8.16
CA ASN A 339 14.24 -4.08 -9.53
C ASN A 339 13.49 -2.81 -9.97
N ILE A 340 13.98 -1.64 -9.55
CA ILE A 340 13.32 -0.35 -9.75
C ILE A 340 13.17 -0.03 -11.25
N ILE A 341 14.15 -0.43 -12.08
CA ILE A 341 14.06 -0.31 -13.54
C ILE A 341 12.93 -1.18 -14.08
N SER A 342 12.83 -2.41 -13.61
CA SER A 342 11.77 -3.33 -14.06
C SER A 342 10.39 -2.84 -13.63
N HIS A 343 10.27 -2.22 -12.44
CA HIS A 343 9.03 -1.59 -12.01
C HIS A 343 8.65 -0.39 -12.91
N SER A 344 9.62 0.45 -13.27
CA SER A 344 9.40 1.56 -14.22
C SER A 344 8.96 1.08 -15.59
N LEU A 345 9.62 0.07 -16.15
CA LEU A 345 9.27 -0.51 -17.45
C LEU A 345 7.88 -1.16 -17.42
N HIS A 346 7.55 -1.89 -16.36
CA HIS A 346 6.23 -2.50 -16.20
C HIS A 346 5.10 -1.46 -16.16
N LEU A 347 5.35 -0.30 -15.56
CA LEU A 347 4.45 0.85 -15.61
C LEU A 347 4.37 1.46 -17.02
N HIS A 348 5.53 1.66 -17.66
CA HIS A 348 5.65 2.22 -19.00
C HIS A 348 4.87 1.40 -20.04
N MET A 349 4.93 0.06 -19.96
CA MET A 349 4.14 -0.86 -20.80
C MET A 349 2.66 -0.51 -20.78
N TYR A 350 2.11 -0.16 -19.62
CA TYR A 350 0.70 0.19 -19.50
C TYR A 350 0.42 1.61 -19.95
N ILE A 351 1.18 2.58 -19.42
CA ILE A 351 0.91 4.01 -19.62
C ILE A 351 1.05 4.41 -21.09
N ASP A 352 2.04 3.90 -21.81
CA ASP A 352 2.23 4.23 -23.22
C ASP A 352 1.03 3.88 -24.10
N ASN A 353 0.37 2.78 -23.75
CA ASN A 353 -0.71 2.19 -24.53
C ASN A 353 -2.10 2.67 -24.10
N LEU A 354 -2.20 3.56 -23.11
CA LEU A 354 -3.44 4.27 -22.80
C LEU A 354 -3.82 5.23 -23.93
N SER A 355 -5.12 5.37 -24.20
CA SER A 355 -5.61 6.41 -25.12
C SER A 355 -5.28 7.81 -24.62
N THR A 356 -5.26 8.81 -25.49
CA THR A 356 -4.97 10.21 -25.12
C THR A 356 -5.95 10.73 -24.05
N SER A 357 -7.19 10.26 -24.06
CA SER A 357 -8.20 10.55 -23.03
C SER A 357 -7.99 9.82 -21.71
N GLU A 358 -7.40 8.62 -21.74
CA GLU A 358 -7.07 7.83 -20.53
C GLU A 358 -5.70 8.24 -19.94
N LYS A 359 -4.81 8.85 -20.74
CA LYS A 359 -3.62 9.59 -20.30
C LYS A 359 -4.04 10.90 -19.64
N ILE A 360 -4.78 10.80 -18.54
CA ILE A 360 -5.11 11.95 -17.69
C ILE A 360 -3.78 12.59 -17.26
N ASP A 361 -3.67 13.92 -17.32
CA ASP A 361 -2.45 14.68 -16.97
C ASP A 361 -1.82 14.22 -15.66
N LYS A 362 -2.65 13.85 -14.68
CA LYS A 362 -2.24 13.34 -13.38
C LYS A 362 -1.46 12.01 -13.44
N LEU A 363 -1.89 11.06 -14.28
CA LEU A 363 -1.21 9.76 -14.45
C LEU A 363 0.15 9.95 -15.10
N SER A 364 0.19 10.75 -16.18
CA SER A 364 1.41 11.10 -16.89
C SER A 364 2.37 11.86 -15.97
N TYR A 365 1.87 12.78 -15.14
CA TYR A 365 2.66 13.53 -14.17
C TYR A 365 3.30 12.62 -13.11
N ILE A 366 2.51 11.78 -12.43
CA ILE A 366 3.01 10.88 -11.38
C ILE A 366 4.09 9.94 -11.93
N PHE A 367 3.84 9.38 -13.11
CA PHE A 367 4.82 8.53 -13.77
C PHE A 367 6.08 9.29 -14.15
N THR A 368 5.96 10.53 -14.64
CA THR A 368 7.10 11.38 -14.97
C THR A 368 7.94 11.66 -13.72
N ILE A 369 7.33 11.97 -12.58
CA ILE A 369 8.05 12.17 -11.31
C ILE A 369 8.81 10.90 -10.91
N PHE A 370 8.16 9.74 -10.98
CA PHE A 370 8.79 8.46 -10.66
C PHE A 370 9.93 8.12 -11.62
N HIS A 371 9.72 8.29 -12.92
CA HIS A 371 10.74 8.06 -13.94
C HIS A 371 11.93 9.00 -13.78
N SER A 372 11.69 10.30 -13.55
CA SER A 372 12.75 11.29 -13.30
C SER A 372 13.56 10.98 -12.04
N ALA A 373 12.94 10.47 -10.98
CA ALA A 373 13.67 10.00 -9.80
C ALA A 373 14.61 8.83 -10.12
N ILE A 374 14.18 7.91 -10.99
CA ILE A 374 15.02 6.80 -11.46
C ILE A 374 16.15 7.31 -12.37
N MET A 375 15.85 8.22 -13.29
CA MET A 375 16.86 8.83 -14.17
C MET A 375 17.91 9.60 -13.38
N TYR A 376 17.51 10.29 -12.30
CA TYR A 376 18.45 10.89 -11.37
C TYR A 376 19.43 9.84 -10.82
N LEU A 377 18.93 8.69 -10.34
CA LEU A 377 19.79 7.58 -9.88
C LEU A 377 20.67 7.02 -11.01
N CYS A 378 20.20 6.98 -12.25
CA CYS A 378 21.01 6.61 -13.42
C CYS A 378 22.16 7.61 -13.68
N ASP A 379 21.92 8.90 -13.49
CA ASP A 379 22.82 9.98 -13.90
C ASP A 379 23.76 10.48 -12.79
N VAL A 380 23.45 10.20 -11.51
CA VAL A 380 24.36 10.47 -10.40
C VAL A 380 25.71 9.86 -10.74
N LYS A 381 26.72 10.72 -10.98
CA LYS A 381 28.07 10.29 -11.33
C LYS A 381 28.55 9.29 -10.28
N ASN A 382 29.26 8.24 -10.72
CA ASN A 382 29.89 7.29 -9.81
C ASN A 382 30.63 8.08 -8.73
N ILE A 383 30.20 7.92 -7.48
CA ILE A 383 30.89 8.47 -6.31
C ILE A 383 31.85 7.41 -5.81
#